data_AF-A0A7W2B3X3-F1
#
_entry.id   AF-A0A7W2B3X3-F1
#
_cell.length_a   1.000
_cell.length_b   1.000
_cell.length_c   1.000
_cell.angle_alpha   90.00
_cell.angle_beta   90.00
_cell.angle_gamma   90.00
#
_symmetry.space_group_name_H-M   'P 1'
#
loop_
_entity.id
_entity.type
_entity.pdbx_description
1 polymer ?
#
loop_
_entity_poly.entity_id
_entity_poly.type
_entity_poly.pdbx_seq_one_letter_code
_entity_poly.pdbx_strand_id
1 'polypeptide(L)'
;MKNYFIFIFLLLAFNVNAQEYRWTGNSNNNDFFDELNWVEFISNNIPAENSINPGQPIGFSLYLTCEIIADGEIILNENGKIIITDGELNSEKISGFGEIILNNSAYLNLTDIYPIFEGISVNFNSNESWIRFYNLDPSSAFYYYHDNIFYNDQQLSYPENIRFDNYYNEGSIVRINSDEFSNLTVFSENSLSGESANISNNTVFEGESIPNNLNDDISSFKLNKGYMATFAENEDGTGKSKVFISSENDIIINILPEYLNNKISFIRVIPWNWVTKKGTAGDTESMNNNWFYKWSNNGSSDMSREYAPMAWGKGAADDLNDIEIIKQKYKSTHLLAFNEPDNCNDQSGQYGNMCVVDTSLVYYKNLLKTGLRMVSPATRQGEVFSWLNEFNYKAENQEIRIDVIAVHWYDWTSNPENSPNANPQDIYNRFVNYLENVYNLYGLPIWITEFNANRYRNEWVHRQFLQLALPYLEETEYIERYSFFPPVTDQADFFDENNNYTQIGEFYSNFNSTKSMAENEYASPSNLNSNDYEFTQTECNPNNAFLSNHEIESQKEITIYPNPSNDYVFIEFDQEITDLKILNIEGRIIKKLRPVEYINVSFLNKGIYFLKVNDHFIKFIKK
;
A
#
# COMPACT_ATOMS: atom_id res chain seq x y z
N MET A 1 65.49 27.98 -39.89
CA MET A 1 65.17 27.40 -38.57
C MET A 1 63.85 28.00 -38.13
N LYS A 2 62.79 27.18 -38.05
CA LYS A 2 61.43 27.61 -37.66
C LYS A 2 61.32 27.52 -36.14
N ASN A 3 60.90 28.62 -35.50
CA ASN A 3 60.60 28.69 -34.08
C ASN A 3 59.26 28.03 -33.79
N TYR A 4 59.22 27.12 -32.83
CA TYR A 4 57.99 26.61 -32.24
C TYR A 4 57.81 27.26 -30.86
N PHE A 5 56.75 28.06 -30.71
CA PHE A 5 56.24 28.49 -29.42
C PHE A 5 55.33 27.39 -28.88
N ILE A 6 55.68 26.83 -27.73
CA ILE A 6 54.81 25.92 -26.97
C ILE A 6 54.01 26.80 -26.01
N PHE A 7 52.70 26.89 -26.23
CA PHE A 7 51.76 27.45 -25.25
C PHE A 7 51.42 26.35 -24.24
N ILE A 8 51.80 26.55 -22.98
CA ILE A 8 51.34 25.73 -21.85
C ILE A 8 50.02 26.35 -21.39
N PHE A 9 48.90 25.67 -21.67
CA PHE A 9 47.62 25.97 -21.03
C PHE A 9 47.64 25.38 -19.62
N LEU A 10 47.70 26.25 -18.61
CA LEU A 10 47.40 25.86 -17.23
C LEU A 10 45.87 25.74 -17.12
N LEU A 11 45.35 24.52 -17.10
CA LEU A 11 43.98 24.23 -16.67
C LEU A 11 43.95 24.37 -15.15
N LEU A 12 43.49 25.53 -14.67
CA LEU A 12 43.02 25.70 -13.30
C LEU A 12 41.66 25.01 -13.20
N ALA A 13 41.65 23.76 -12.72
CA ALA A 13 40.43 23.11 -12.27
C ALA A 13 40.00 23.80 -10.96
N PHE A 14 39.05 24.72 -11.05
CA PHE A 14 38.26 25.11 -9.89
C PHE A 14 37.29 23.95 -9.62
N ASN A 15 37.52 23.20 -8.55
CA ASN A 15 36.46 22.40 -7.93
C ASN A 15 35.47 23.41 -7.33
N VAL A 16 34.50 23.85 -8.13
CA VAL A 16 33.31 24.51 -7.62
C VAL A 16 32.50 23.39 -7.00
N ASN A 17 32.46 23.31 -5.66
CA ASN A 17 31.48 22.45 -5.00
C ASN A 17 30.11 22.87 -5.51
N ALA A 18 29.33 21.92 -6.05
CA ALA A 18 27.95 22.19 -6.38
C ALA A 18 27.24 22.66 -5.10
N GLN A 19 26.41 23.70 -5.21
CA GLN A 19 25.58 24.09 -4.07
C GLN A 19 24.57 22.98 -3.80
N GLU A 20 24.39 22.65 -2.53
CA GLU A 20 23.49 21.61 -2.08
C GLU A 20 22.68 22.17 -0.92
N TYR A 21 21.36 22.11 -1.02
CA TYR A 21 20.45 22.59 0.00
C TYR A 21 19.64 21.44 0.58
N ARG A 22 19.41 21.50 1.88
CA ARG A 22 18.54 20.56 2.59
C ARG A 22 17.30 21.26 3.10
N TRP A 23 16.20 20.52 3.09
CA TRP A 23 14.97 20.91 3.72
C TRP A 23 15.12 20.94 5.25
N THR A 24 14.55 21.96 5.88
CA THR A 24 14.55 22.15 7.34
C THR A 24 13.16 22.39 7.90
N GLY A 25 12.20 22.86 7.08
CA GLY A 25 10.85 23.22 7.54
C GLY A 25 10.81 24.40 8.52
N ASN A 26 11.88 25.20 8.58
CA ASN A 26 12.05 26.25 9.59
C ASN A 26 11.00 27.37 9.54
N SER A 27 10.30 27.56 8.42
CA SER A 27 9.28 28.61 8.30
C SER A 27 7.90 28.18 8.82
N ASN A 28 7.78 26.97 9.40
CA ASN A 28 6.53 26.37 9.87
C ASN A 28 5.45 26.23 8.78
N ASN A 29 5.88 26.06 7.53
CA ASN A 29 5.04 25.61 6.42
C ASN A 29 5.77 24.49 5.66
N ASN A 30 5.07 23.88 4.69
CA ASN A 30 5.61 22.84 3.82
C ASN A 30 5.80 23.31 2.37
N ASP A 31 5.90 24.62 2.15
CA ASP A 31 6.04 25.20 0.81
C ASP A 31 7.47 25.01 0.29
N PHE A 32 7.59 24.22 -0.78
CA PHE A 32 8.84 23.96 -1.49
C PHE A 32 9.52 25.25 -1.96
N PHE A 33 8.75 26.26 -2.36
CA PHE A 33 9.28 27.52 -2.90
C PHE A 33 9.54 28.58 -1.82
N ASP A 34 9.26 28.29 -0.54
CA ASP A 34 9.67 29.14 0.56
C ASP A 34 11.14 28.86 0.91
N GLU A 35 12.02 29.74 0.43
CA GLU A 35 13.48 29.65 0.60
C GLU A 35 13.90 29.56 2.07
N LEU A 36 13.09 30.09 3.01
CA LEU A 36 13.36 30.00 4.44
C LEU A 36 13.31 28.57 4.99
N ASN A 37 12.70 27.63 4.25
CA ASN A 37 12.70 26.21 4.59
C ASN A 37 13.98 25.50 4.18
N TRP A 38 14.88 26.15 3.45
CA TRP A 38 16.10 25.54 2.93
C TRP A 38 17.34 26.14 3.56
N VAL A 39 18.35 25.31 3.76
CA VAL A 39 19.70 25.77 4.14
C VAL A 39 20.76 25.01 3.36
N GLU A 40 21.84 25.69 2.99
CA GLU A 40 23.00 25.06 2.35
C GLU A 40 23.72 24.13 3.36
N PHE A 41 24.11 22.92 2.95
CA PHE A 41 24.73 21.92 3.85
C PHE A 41 25.97 22.45 4.59
N ILE A 42 26.83 23.21 3.91
CA ILE A 42 28.13 23.63 4.44
C ILE A 42 27.99 24.89 5.30
N SER A 43 27.27 25.90 4.79
CA SER A 43 27.25 27.23 5.42
C SER A 43 26.05 27.44 6.34
N ASN A 44 25.01 26.58 6.26
CA ASN A 44 23.69 26.79 6.86
C ASN A 44 23.03 28.12 6.46
N ASN A 45 23.47 28.76 5.37
CA ASN A 45 22.81 29.95 4.85
C ASN A 45 21.56 29.55 4.07
N ILE A 46 20.55 30.41 4.16
CA ILE A 46 19.34 30.35 3.33
C ILE A 46 19.74 30.60 1.86
N PRO A 47 19.09 29.95 0.87
CA PRO A 47 19.27 30.25 -0.54
C PRO A 47 19.14 31.74 -0.85
N ALA A 48 19.72 32.17 -1.98
CA ALA A 48 19.52 33.54 -2.45
C ALA A 48 18.03 33.78 -2.75
N GLU A 49 17.55 34.98 -2.44
CA GLU A 49 16.17 35.37 -2.73
C GLU A 49 15.83 35.15 -4.21
N ASN A 50 14.69 34.54 -4.49
CA ASN A 50 14.21 34.15 -5.81
C ASN A 50 15.01 33.06 -6.54
N SER A 51 15.82 32.28 -5.83
CA SER A 51 16.58 31.15 -6.41
C SER A 51 15.77 29.85 -6.44
N ILE A 52 14.71 29.74 -5.64
CA ILE A 52 13.79 28.60 -5.64
C ILE A 52 12.38 29.15 -5.83
N ASN A 53 11.98 29.36 -7.09
CA ASN A 53 10.68 29.96 -7.44
C ASN A 53 9.93 29.10 -8.46
N PRO A 54 8.59 29.12 -8.46
CA PRO A 54 7.79 28.43 -9.47
C PRO A 54 8.17 28.85 -10.89
N GLY A 55 8.36 27.87 -11.77
CA GLY A 55 8.67 28.11 -13.19
C GLY A 55 10.05 28.72 -13.46
N GLN A 56 10.95 28.81 -12.46
CA GLN A 56 12.34 29.21 -12.66
C GLN A 56 13.28 27.99 -12.63
N PRO A 57 14.33 27.94 -13.48
CA PRO A 57 15.27 26.82 -13.49
C PRO A 57 16.10 26.71 -12.20
N ILE A 58 16.14 25.53 -11.60
CA ILE A 58 16.91 25.18 -10.40
C ILE A 58 18.10 24.31 -10.78
N GLY A 59 19.31 24.86 -10.57
CA GLY A 59 20.58 24.30 -11.07
C GLY A 59 21.48 23.67 -10.01
N PHE A 60 20.90 23.24 -8.90
CA PHE A 60 21.59 22.69 -7.74
C PHE A 60 20.79 21.54 -7.13
N SER A 61 21.42 20.79 -6.20
CA SER A 61 20.78 19.66 -5.54
C SER A 61 19.93 20.13 -4.36
N LEU A 62 18.69 19.64 -4.32
CA LEU A 62 17.74 19.84 -3.23
C LEU A 62 17.51 18.51 -2.55
N TYR A 63 17.69 18.46 -1.24
CA TYR A 63 17.47 17.27 -0.44
C TYR A 63 16.24 17.44 0.45
N LEU A 64 15.30 16.52 0.33
CA LEU A 64 13.95 16.59 0.87
C LEU A 64 13.72 15.45 1.85
N THR A 65 12.96 15.78 2.88
CA THR A 65 12.48 14.90 3.95
C THR A 65 11.11 15.40 4.36
N CYS A 66 10.27 14.56 4.96
CA CYS A 66 8.90 14.93 5.30
C CYS A 66 8.02 15.24 4.09
N GLU A 67 6.77 15.58 4.35
CA GLU A 67 5.82 16.05 3.35
C GLU A 67 6.11 17.51 2.96
N ILE A 68 6.26 17.75 1.67
CA ILE A 68 6.55 19.03 1.04
C ILE A 68 5.59 19.25 -0.13
N ILE A 69 5.11 20.47 -0.30
CA ILE A 69 4.17 20.88 -1.34
C ILE A 69 4.82 21.95 -2.21
N ALA A 70 4.88 21.69 -3.51
CA ALA A 70 5.27 22.65 -4.52
C ALA A 70 4.03 23.11 -5.30
N ASP A 71 3.46 24.25 -4.91
CA ASP A 71 2.35 24.89 -5.63
C ASP A 71 2.86 25.60 -6.88
N GLY A 72 3.06 24.81 -7.94
CA GLY A 72 3.53 25.24 -9.25
C GLY A 72 4.55 24.29 -9.87
N GLU A 73 4.98 24.62 -11.08
CA GLU A 73 5.96 23.85 -11.84
C GLU A 73 7.37 23.98 -11.25
N ILE A 74 8.01 22.83 -10.99
CA ILE A 74 9.44 22.77 -10.70
C ILE A 74 10.19 22.58 -12.03
N ILE A 75 11.13 23.48 -12.34
CA ILE A 75 11.98 23.37 -13.54
C ILE A 75 13.41 23.08 -13.11
N LEU A 76 13.99 21.95 -13.53
CA LEU A 76 15.40 21.61 -13.33
C LEU A 76 16.22 21.92 -14.58
N ASN A 77 17.45 22.38 -14.40
CA ASN A 77 18.49 22.42 -15.46
C ASN A 77 19.55 21.36 -15.20
N GLU A 78 20.47 21.11 -16.13
CA GLU A 78 21.27 19.85 -16.21
C GLU A 78 21.99 19.40 -14.92
N ASN A 79 22.26 20.33 -13.99
CA ASN A 79 22.90 20.06 -12.70
C ASN A 79 21.92 19.99 -11.51
N GLY A 80 20.64 20.27 -11.75
CA GLY A 80 19.56 20.31 -10.79
C GLY A 80 19.11 18.91 -10.41
N LYS A 81 19.01 18.66 -9.11
CA LYS A 81 18.59 17.38 -8.57
C LYS A 81 17.56 17.55 -7.47
N ILE A 82 16.58 16.66 -7.41
CA ILE A 82 15.64 16.53 -6.30
C ILE A 82 15.90 15.16 -5.67
N ILE A 83 16.38 15.15 -4.43
CA ILE A 83 16.68 13.92 -3.69
C ILE A 83 15.69 13.81 -2.54
N ILE A 84 14.79 12.84 -2.59
CA ILE A 84 13.80 12.60 -1.55
C ILE A 84 14.24 11.40 -0.73
N THR A 85 14.28 11.56 0.60
CA THR A 85 14.62 10.48 1.54
C THR A 85 13.62 10.51 2.69
N ASP A 86 12.90 9.41 2.92
CA ASP A 86 11.91 9.30 4.01
C ASP A 86 10.92 10.48 4.03
N GLY A 87 10.42 10.84 2.84
CA GLY A 87 9.67 12.07 2.61
C GLY A 87 8.76 11.98 1.39
N GLU A 88 7.97 13.02 1.21
CA GLU A 88 6.92 13.07 0.19
C GLU A 88 6.93 14.45 -0.49
N LEU A 89 7.08 14.47 -1.81
CA LEU A 89 6.98 15.68 -2.61
C LEU A 89 5.68 15.66 -3.41
N ASN A 90 4.81 16.63 -3.15
CA ASN A 90 3.61 16.89 -3.92
C ASN A 90 3.88 18.05 -4.88
N SER A 91 3.69 17.83 -6.18
CA SER A 91 3.86 18.87 -7.20
C SER A 91 2.87 18.68 -8.35
N GLU A 92 2.63 19.72 -9.14
CA GLU A 92 1.85 19.60 -10.38
C GLU A 92 2.64 18.81 -11.42
N LYS A 93 3.85 19.28 -11.76
CA LYS A 93 4.74 18.71 -12.76
C LYS A 93 6.19 19.13 -12.53
N ILE A 94 7.11 18.31 -13.02
CA ILE A 94 8.56 18.57 -12.99
C ILE A 94 9.10 18.53 -14.42
N SER A 95 9.75 19.62 -14.85
CA SER A 95 10.23 19.77 -16.23
C SER A 95 11.69 20.22 -16.34
N GLY A 96 12.21 20.26 -17.57
CA GLY A 96 13.58 20.66 -17.87
C GLY A 96 14.52 19.47 -18.09
N PHE A 97 15.76 19.58 -17.60
CA PHE A 97 16.82 18.57 -17.79
C PHE A 97 17.49 18.31 -16.45
N GLY A 98 17.29 17.16 -15.80
CA GLY A 98 17.75 16.98 -14.42
C GLY A 98 17.41 15.60 -13.88
N GLU A 99 17.60 15.41 -12.58
CA GLU A 99 17.46 14.10 -11.95
C GLU A 99 16.59 14.16 -10.69
N ILE A 100 15.71 13.18 -10.53
CA ILE A 100 14.99 12.91 -9.29
C ILE A 100 15.51 11.60 -8.71
N ILE A 101 15.87 11.59 -7.43
CA ILE A 101 16.40 10.42 -6.73
C ILE A 101 15.49 10.10 -5.55
N LEU A 102 14.99 8.87 -5.48
CA LEU A 102 14.08 8.38 -4.44
C LEU A 102 14.80 7.37 -3.55
N ASN A 103 15.01 7.71 -2.28
CA ASN A 103 15.69 6.88 -1.28
C ASN A 103 14.74 6.44 -0.15
N ASN A 104 14.98 5.27 0.43
CA ASN A 104 14.18 4.70 1.53
C ASN A 104 12.67 4.78 1.25
N SER A 105 11.87 5.29 2.19
CA SER A 105 10.44 5.52 2.04
C SER A 105 10.18 6.90 1.41
N ALA A 106 10.57 7.09 0.14
CA ALA A 106 10.39 8.34 -0.60
C ALA A 106 9.23 8.28 -1.61
N TYR A 107 8.45 9.36 -1.65
CA TYR A 107 7.22 9.42 -2.42
C TYR A 107 7.16 10.68 -3.27
N LEU A 108 6.96 10.51 -4.57
CA LEU A 108 6.75 11.62 -5.50
C LEU A 108 5.32 11.58 -6.02
N ASN A 109 4.54 12.62 -5.77
CA ASN A 109 3.15 12.69 -6.20
C ASN A 109 2.94 13.83 -7.19
N LEU A 110 2.39 13.50 -8.36
CA LEU A 110 2.25 14.43 -9.47
C LEU A 110 0.81 14.45 -10.00
N THR A 111 0.27 15.65 -10.24
CA THR A 111 -1.14 15.85 -10.61
C THR A 111 -1.36 16.26 -12.06
N ASP A 112 -0.35 16.70 -12.82
CA ASP A 112 -0.52 16.99 -14.25
C ASP A 112 -0.75 15.70 -15.06
N ILE A 113 -1.27 15.84 -16.28
CA ILE A 113 -1.45 14.77 -17.27
C ILE A 113 -0.15 14.46 -18.05
N TYR A 114 0.82 15.39 -18.05
CA TYR A 114 2.19 15.23 -18.52
C TYR A 114 3.19 15.58 -17.40
N PRO A 115 3.21 14.80 -16.31
CA PRO A 115 3.83 15.19 -15.04
C PRO A 115 5.36 15.26 -15.05
N ILE A 116 6.04 14.56 -15.96
CA ILE A 116 7.50 14.53 -16.05
C ILE A 116 7.93 14.84 -17.48
N PHE A 117 8.86 15.77 -17.68
CA PHE A 117 9.38 16.10 -19.01
C PHE A 117 10.50 15.12 -19.45
N GLU A 118 10.67 14.91 -20.76
CA GLU A 118 11.63 13.93 -21.32
C GLU A 118 13.09 14.12 -20.85
N GLY A 119 13.49 15.33 -20.48
CA GLY A 119 14.84 15.63 -19.97
C GLY A 119 15.05 15.25 -18.50
N ILE A 120 14.01 14.81 -17.77
CA ILE A 120 14.10 14.39 -16.38
C ILE A 120 14.28 12.88 -16.30
N SER A 121 15.29 12.42 -15.58
CA SER A 121 15.44 11.02 -15.18
C SER A 121 15.00 10.81 -13.73
N VAL A 122 14.38 9.69 -13.42
CA VAL A 122 14.01 9.30 -12.05
C VAL A 122 14.74 8.02 -11.67
N ASN A 123 15.48 8.05 -10.57
CA ASN A 123 16.27 6.94 -10.07
C ASN A 123 15.74 6.48 -8.71
N PHE A 124 15.28 5.23 -8.66
CA PHE A 124 14.93 4.56 -7.42
C PHE A 124 16.18 3.94 -6.80
N ASN A 125 16.44 4.24 -5.53
CA ASN A 125 17.47 3.57 -4.73
C ASN A 125 16.86 2.72 -3.61
N SER A 126 15.54 2.63 -3.57
CA SER A 126 14.77 1.85 -2.60
C SER A 126 13.52 1.28 -3.25
N ASN A 127 13.09 0.13 -2.73
CA ASN A 127 11.85 -0.54 -3.13
C ASN A 127 10.63 -0.10 -2.32
N GLU A 128 10.83 0.67 -1.25
CA GLU A 128 9.75 1.23 -0.43
C GLU A 128 9.21 2.55 -1.00
N SER A 129 9.91 3.09 -2.01
CA SER A 129 9.57 4.33 -2.70
C SER A 129 8.59 4.11 -3.84
N TRP A 130 7.85 5.17 -4.20
CA TRP A 130 7.04 5.18 -5.42
C TRP A 130 6.87 6.57 -6.02
N ILE A 131 6.43 6.57 -7.28
CA ILE A 131 5.85 7.73 -7.94
C ILE A 131 4.36 7.49 -8.06
N ARG A 132 3.55 8.47 -7.68
CA ARG A 132 2.10 8.49 -7.91
C ARG A 132 1.78 9.52 -8.97
N PHE A 133 1.09 9.10 -10.02
CA PHE A 133 0.46 9.98 -10.99
C PHE A 133 -1.04 9.99 -10.73
N TYR A 134 -1.62 11.14 -10.40
CA TYR A 134 -3.06 11.21 -10.09
C TYR A 134 -3.94 11.14 -11.34
N ASN A 135 -3.46 11.68 -12.47
CA ASN A 135 -4.23 11.87 -13.70
C ASN A 135 -3.55 11.21 -14.92
N LEU A 136 -2.84 10.10 -14.68
CA LEU A 136 -2.21 9.30 -15.73
C LEU A 136 -2.38 7.80 -15.44
N ASP A 137 -3.09 7.10 -16.32
CA ASP A 137 -3.36 5.67 -16.16
C ASP A 137 -2.08 4.83 -16.34
N PRO A 138 -2.05 3.58 -15.83
CA PRO A 138 -0.86 2.75 -15.88
C PRO A 138 -0.27 2.50 -17.29
N SER A 139 -1.11 2.39 -18.33
CA SER A 139 -0.64 2.16 -19.70
C SER A 139 0.01 3.40 -20.27
N SER A 140 -0.58 4.58 -20.04
CA SER A 140 0.00 5.85 -20.44
C SER A 140 1.29 6.16 -19.67
N ALA A 141 1.30 5.94 -18.35
CA ALA A 141 2.48 6.14 -17.53
C ALA A 141 3.66 5.26 -17.97
N PHE A 142 3.39 3.98 -18.28
CA PHE A 142 4.39 3.11 -18.88
C PHE A 142 4.88 3.68 -20.20
N TYR A 143 3.97 3.97 -21.14
CA TYR A 143 4.32 4.43 -22.49
C TYR A 143 5.20 5.69 -22.51
N TYR A 144 4.94 6.66 -21.64
CA TYR A 144 5.68 7.92 -21.62
C TYR A 144 6.98 7.87 -20.81
N TYR A 145 7.05 7.09 -19.74
CA TYR A 145 8.11 7.25 -18.73
C TYR A 145 8.97 6.02 -18.47
N HIS A 146 8.68 4.85 -19.05
CA HIS A 146 9.45 3.64 -18.73
C HIS A 146 10.96 3.76 -19.04
N ASP A 147 11.34 4.56 -20.04
CA ASP A 147 12.75 4.79 -20.43
C ASP A 147 13.47 5.81 -19.54
N ASN A 148 12.73 6.58 -18.76
CA ASN A 148 13.26 7.63 -17.87
C ASN A 148 13.37 7.17 -16.42
N ILE A 149 12.97 5.94 -16.11
CA ILE A 149 12.93 5.39 -14.75
C ILE A 149 13.96 4.28 -14.58
N PHE A 150 14.81 4.44 -13.58
CA PHE A 150 15.95 3.58 -13.29
C PHE A 150 15.89 3.05 -11.85
N TYR A 151 16.59 1.95 -11.59
CA TYR A 151 16.88 1.48 -10.23
C TYR A 151 18.38 1.31 -10.06
N ASN A 152 18.97 2.05 -9.11
CA ASN A 152 20.43 2.13 -8.94
C ASN A 152 21.16 2.35 -10.28
N ASP A 153 20.70 3.33 -11.07
CA ASP A 153 21.21 3.67 -12.41
C ASP A 153 21.06 2.57 -13.48
N GLN A 154 20.30 1.51 -13.20
CA GLN A 154 20.02 0.43 -14.16
C GLN A 154 18.63 0.57 -14.77
N GLN A 155 18.54 0.29 -16.07
CA GLN A 155 17.28 0.28 -16.80
C GLN A 155 16.36 -0.83 -16.27
N LEU A 156 15.09 -0.48 -16.13
CA LEU A 156 14.04 -1.41 -15.70
C LEU A 156 13.26 -1.99 -16.90
N SER A 157 12.65 -3.15 -16.68
CA SER A 157 11.86 -3.93 -17.62
C SER A 157 10.54 -4.33 -16.96
N TYR A 158 9.42 -3.90 -17.53
CA TYR A 158 8.09 -4.31 -17.08
C TYR A 158 7.74 -5.70 -17.62
N PRO A 159 7.11 -6.59 -16.82
CA PRO A 159 6.76 -6.45 -15.40
C PRO A 159 7.83 -7.01 -14.45
N GLU A 160 9.02 -7.35 -14.94
CA GLU A 160 10.03 -8.11 -14.20
C GLU A 160 10.50 -7.39 -12.94
N ASN A 161 10.93 -6.13 -13.07
CA ASN A 161 11.55 -5.37 -11.98
C ASN A 161 10.90 -3.99 -11.71
N ILE A 162 9.85 -3.64 -12.45
CA ILE A 162 9.05 -2.43 -12.25
C ILE A 162 7.56 -2.77 -12.36
N ARG A 163 6.73 -2.13 -11.52
CA ARG A 163 5.27 -2.23 -11.52
C ARG A 163 4.65 -0.89 -11.88
N PHE A 164 3.56 -0.96 -12.64
CA PHE A 164 2.62 0.14 -12.86
C PHE A 164 1.27 -0.32 -12.33
N ASP A 165 1.00 -0.02 -11.07
CA ASP A 165 -0.23 -0.39 -10.40
C ASP A 165 -1.29 0.69 -10.59
N ASN A 166 -2.55 0.31 -10.50
CA ASN A 166 -3.65 1.24 -10.60
C ASN A 166 -3.65 2.20 -9.41
N TYR A 167 -4.01 3.46 -9.65
CA TYR A 167 -4.46 4.38 -8.61
C TYR A 167 -5.85 4.87 -8.97
N TYR A 168 -6.82 3.98 -8.75
CA TYR A 168 -8.23 4.15 -9.12
C TYR A 168 -8.43 4.35 -10.64
N ASN A 169 -9.37 5.21 -11.05
CA ASN A 169 -9.79 5.33 -12.45
C ASN A 169 -8.70 5.92 -13.35
N GLU A 170 -8.09 7.02 -12.93
CA GLU A 170 -7.28 7.88 -13.79
C GLU A 170 -5.81 7.89 -13.42
N GLY A 171 -5.44 7.35 -12.25
CA GLY A 171 -4.08 7.42 -11.75
C GLY A 171 -3.32 6.10 -11.85
N SER A 172 -2.02 6.19 -11.56
CA SER A 172 -1.12 5.05 -11.45
C SER A 172 -0.08 5.25 -10.36
N ILE A 173 0.46 4.14 -9.88
CA ILE A 173 1.60 4.10 -8.97
C ILE A 173 2.72 3.30 -9.64
N VAL A 174 3.89 3.92 -9.72
CA VAL A 174 5.11 3.31 -10.25
C VAL A 174 6.05 2.97 -9.10
N ARG A 175 6.45 1.70 -9.02
CA ARG A 175 7.33 1.20 -7.95
C ARG A 175 8.15 0.02 -8.41
N ILE A 176 9.21 -0.28 -7.67
CA ILE A 176 10.08 -1.44 -7.95
C ILE A 176 9.31 -2.74 -7.69
N ASN A 177 9.48 -3.70 -8.60
CA ASN A 177 8.99 -5.07 -8.44
C ASN A 177 10.15 -5.97 -8.02
N SER A 178 10.13 -6.52 -6.81
CA SER A 178 11.10 -7.54 -6.43
C SER A 178 10.63 -8.28 -5.19
N ASP A 179 10.91 -9.58 -5.18
CA ASP A 179 10.64 -10.51 -4.07
C ASP A 179 11.79 -10.53 -3.05
N GLU A 180 12.91 -9.86 -3.33
CA GLU A 180 14.06 -9.78 -2.43
C GLU A 180 13.84 -8.78 -1.28
N PHE A 181 12.83 -7.92 -1.40
CA PHE A 181 12.57 -6.88 -0.43
C PHE A 181 11.42 -7.19 0.50
N SER A 182 11.44 -6.51 1.65
CA SER A 182 10.46 -6.63 2.72
C SER A 182 9.77 -5.30 2.93
N ASN A 183 8.44 -5.32 3.03
CA ASN A 183 7.63 -4.16 3.42
C ASN A 183 6.86 -4.39 4.72
N LEU A 184 7.22 -5.45 5.44
CA LEU A 184 6.68 -5.76 6.75
C LEU A 184 7.84 -6.12 7.69
N THR A 185 7.93 -5.42 8.81
CA THR A 185 8.80 -5.79 9.92
C THR A 185 7.95 -6.23 11.10
N VAL A 186 8.21 -7.43 11.61
CA VAL A 186 7.56 -8.00 12.80
C VAL A 186 8.51 -8.01 13.98
N PHE A 187 7.97 -7.95 15.19
CA PHE A 187 8.72 -7.79 16.44
C PHE A 187 8.19 -8.72 17.53
N SER A 188 9.08 -9.29 18.34
CA SER A 188 8.70 -10.24 19.39
C SER A 188 8.06 -9.60 20.62
N GLU A 189 8.31 -8.31 20.84
CA GLU A 189 7.72 -7.57 21.95
C GLU A 189 6.78 -6.45 21.45
N ASN A 190 6.07 -5.80 22.37
CA ASN A 190 5.22 -4.66 22.07
C ASN A 190 6.05 -3.43 21.66
N SER A 191 5.39 -2.47 21.01
CA SER A 191 5.97 -1.16 20.65
C SER A 191 7.24 -1.27 19.79
N LEU A 192 7.24 -2.22 18.86
CA LEU A 192 8.33 -2.46 17.91
C LEU A 192 9.69 -2.75 18.58
N SER A 193 9.68 -3.49 19.70
CA SER A 193 10.89 -3.89 20.44
C SER A 193 11.16 -5.39 20.39
N GLY A 194 12.30 -5.81 20.94
CA GLY A 194 12.69 -7.22 20.99
C GLY A 194 13.43 -7.69 19.72
N GLU A 195 13.33 -9.00 19.46
CA GLU A 195 13.83 -9.60 18.23
C GLU A 195 12.92 -9.20 17.07
N SER A 196 13.49 -8.94 15.89
CA SER A 196 12.72 -8.49 14.74
C SER A 196 13.09 -9.26 13.49
N ALA A 197 12.15 -9.38 12.56
CA ALA A 197 12.37 -9.95 11.25
C ALA A 197 11.67 -9.14 10.16
N ASN A 198 12.33 -9.09 9.01
CA ASN A 198 11.78 -8.54 7.77
C ASN A 198 11.14 -9.68 6.97
N ILE A 199 9.91 -9.48 6.53
CA ILE A 199 9.11 -10.46 5.79
C ILE A 199 9.08 -10.07 4.32
N SER A 200 9.64 -10.91 3.46
CA SER A 200 9.70 -10.64 2.03
C SER A 200 8.31 -10.66 1.37
N ASN A 201 8.16 -9.87 0.31
CA ASN A 201 6.91 -9.80 -0.44
C ASN A 201 6.65 -11.10 -1.23
N ASN A 202 5.38 -11.33 -1.58
CA ASN A 202 4.83 -12.41 -2.42
C ASN A 202 5.05 -13.84 -1.91
N THR A 203 5.94 -14.04 -0.94
CA THR A 203 6.23 -15.30 -0.25
C THR A 203 5.25 -15.52 0.88
N VAL A 204 4.85 -16.79 1.08
CA VAL A 204 4.10 -17.23 2.25
C VAL A 204 5.10 -17.77 3.27
N PHE A 205 5.05 -17.24 4.48
CA PHE A 205 5.80 -17.75 5.61
C PHE A 205 4.84 -18.49 6.54
N GLU A 206 5.14 -19.76 6.79
CA GLU A 206 4.37 -20.68 7.62
C GLU A 206 5.29 -21.37 8.65
N GLY A 207 4.88 -21.40 9.92
CA GLY A 207 5.58 -22.14 10.97
C GLY A 207 7.04 -21.71 11.13
N GLU A 208 7.93 -22.70 11.17
CA GLU A 208 9.38 -22.53 11.31
C GLU A 208 10.04 -21.73 10.16
N SER A 209 9.34 -21.49 9.04
CA SER A 209 9.88 -20.65 7.96
C SER A 209 9.85 -19.16 8.30
N ILE A 210 9.03 -18.74 9.28
CA ILE A 210 9.03 -17.36 9.79
C ILE A 210 10.43 -17.05 10.35
N PRO A 211 11.15 -16.01 9.85
CA PRO A 211 12.54 -15.80 10.20
C PRO A 211 12.74 -15.51 11.69
N ASN A 212 13.98 -15.71 12.15
CA ASN A 212 14.41 -15.41 13.52
C ASN A 212 13.61 -16.13 14.62
N ASN A 213 13.06 -17.31 14.30
CA ASN A 213 12.23 -18.12 15.20
C ASN A 213 11.03 -17.36 15.78
N LEU A 214 10.48 -16.39 15.05
CA LEU A 214 9.35 -15.57 15.51
C LEU A 214 7.98 -16.25 15.38
N ASN A 215 7.93 -17.52 14.97
CA ASN A 215 6.70 -18.29 14.96
C ASN A 215 6.07 -18.31 16.37
N ASP A 216 4.80 -17.94 16.49
CA ASP A 216 4.09 -17.81 17.76
C ASP A 216 4.74 -16.85 18.79
N ASP A 217 5.58 -15.93 18.36
CA ASP A 217 6.28 -14.99 19.26
C ASP A 217 6.11 -13.51 18.86
N ILE A 218 5.33 -13.21 17.82
CA ILE A 218 5.13 -11.84 17.33
C ILE A 218 4.10 -11.10 18.20
N SER A 219 4.46 -9.89 18.65
CA SER A 219 3.62 -9.01 19.48
C SER A 219 3.35 -7.62 18.88
N SER A 220 4.17 -7.16 17.93
CA SER A 220 3.96 -5.88 17.21
C SER A 220 4.52 -5.92 15.79
N PHE A 221 4.09 -4.99 14.92
CA PHE A 221 4.58 -4.91 13.55
C PHE A 221 4.47 -3.51 12.93
N LYS A 222 5.28 -3.27 11.89
CA LYS A 222 5.15 -2.14 10.96
C LYS A 222 4.96 -2.66 9.54
N LEU A 223 3.90 -2.24 8.87
CA LEU A 223 3.61 -2.51 7.45
C LEU A 223 3.69 -1.22 6.65
N ASN A 224 4.62 -1.13 5.72
CA ASN A 224 4.81 0.06 4.89
C ASN A 224 3.59 0.31 3.99
N LYS A 225 3.28 1.58 3.71
CA LYS A 225 2.20 1.95 2.79
C LYS A 225 2.38 1.34 1.41
N GLY A 226 1.27 1.02 0.79
CA GLY A 226 1.22 0.32 -0.49
C GLY A 226 1.09 -1.19 -0.44
N TYR A 227 0.96 -1.79 0.73
CA TYR A 227 1.05 -3.23 0.91
C TYR A 227 -0.11 -3.76 1.74
N MET A 228 -0.46 -5.02 1.46
CA MET A 228 -1.43 -5.80 2.21
C MET A 228 -0.71 -6.94 2.92
N ALA A 229 -0.97 -7.12 4.21
CA ALA A 229 -0.47 -8.23 4.99
C ALA A 229 -1.63 -9.08 5.52
N THR A 230 -1.50 -10.40 5.38
CA THR A 230 -2.38 -11.39 6.03
C THR A 230 -1.61 -12.09 7.13
N PHE A 231 -2.20 -12.12 8.32
CA PHE A 231 -1.74 -12.91 9.46
C PHE A 231 -2.77 -13.98 9.83
N ALA A 232 -2.32 -15.18 10.23
CA ALA A 232 -3.18 -16.20 10.82
C ALA A 232 -2.49 -17.00 11.94
N GLU A 233 -3.29 -17.56 12.84
CA GLU A 233 -2.84 -18.37 13.96
C GLU A 233 -2.37 -19.77 13.54
N ASN A 234 -2.92 -20.33 12.45
CA ASN A 234 -2.49 -21.63 11.93
C ASN A 234 -1.64 -21.48 10.67
N GLU A 235 -0.68 -22.38 10.49
CA GLU A 235 0.22 -22.45 9.33
C GLU A 235 -0.50 -22.55 7.97
N ASP A 236 -1.73 -23.06 7.93
CA ASP A 236 -2.53 -23.16 6.70
C ASP A 236 -3.33 -21.88 6.37
N GLY A 237 -3.07 -20.79 7.08
CA GLY A 237 -3.77 -19.51 6.94
C GLY A 237 -5.13 -19.45 7.66
N THR A 238 -5.50 -20.50 8.40
CA THR A 238 -6.79 -20.59 9.10
C THR A 238 -6.67 -20.27 10.59
N GLY A 239 -7.74 -20.45 11.36
CA GLY A 239 -7.77 -20.01 12.75
C GLY A 239 -8.04 -18.51 12.83
N LYS A 240 -7.76 -17.91 13.98
CA LYS A 240 -7.88 -16.46 14.10
C LYS A 240 -6.91 -15.77 13.14
N SER A 241 -7.45 -14.96 12.24
CA SER A 241 -6.70 -14.35 11.15
C SER A 241 -7.23 -12.98 10.79
N LYS A 242 -6.39 -12.15 10.16
CA LYS A 242 -6.71 -10.75 9.82
C LYS A 242 -5.94 -10.30 8.59
N VAL A 243 -6.57 -9.45 7.77
CA VAL A 243 -5.92 -8.71 6.69
C VAL A 243 -5.73 -7.26 7.13
N PHE A 244 -4.54 -6.73 6.95
CA PHE A 244 -4.21 -5.32 7.09
C PHE A 244 -3.84 -4.75 5.72
N ILE A 245 -4.40 -3.61 5.35
CA ILE A 245 -4.12 -2.90 4.11
C ILE A 245 -3.59 -1.53 4.48
N SER A 246 -2.29 -1.37 4.30
CA SER A 246 -1.56 -0.11 4.44
C SER A 246 -1.68 0.59 3.09
N SER A 247 -2.76 1.35 2.86
CA SER A 247 -3.07 1.93 1.56
C SER A 247 -2.19 3.15 1.33
N GLU A 248 -2.47 4.25 2.04
CA GLU A 248 -1.76 5.52 1.83
C GLU A 248 -0.88 5.93 3.01
N ASN A 249 -1.00 5.24 4.14
CA ASN A 249 -0.24 5.48 5.36
C ASN A 249 0.33 4.15 5.88
N ASP A 250 1.50 4.19 6.51
CA ASP A 250 2.09 3.03 7.19
C ASP A 250 1.16 2.55 8.31
N ILE A 251 0.97 1.24 8.42
CA ILE A 251 0.30 0.64 9.57
C ILE A 251 1.36 0.30 10.63
N ILE A 252 1.26 0.93 11.79
CA ILE A 252 2.04 0.59 12.99
C ILE A 252 1.10 0.02 14.05
N ILE A 253 1.29 -1.27 14.36
CA ILE A 253 0.58 -1.94 15.46
C ILE A 253 1.55 -2.13 16.61
N ASN A 254 1.43 -1.29 17.63
CA ASN A 254 2.26 -1.36 18.84
C ASN A 254 1.90 -2.53 19.75
N ILE A 255 0.64 -2.98 19.73
CA ILE A 255 0.16 -4.11 20.53
C ILE A 255 -0.81 -4.90 19.66
N LEU A 256 -0.48 -6.16 19.37
CA LEU A 256 -1.42 -7.05 18.69
C LEU A 256 -2.62 -7.39 19.59
N PRO A 257 -3.80 -7.61 19.02
CA PRO A 257 -4.94 -8.10 19.80
C PRO A 257 -4.62 -9.48 20.38
N GLU A 258 -5.22 -9.80 21.53
CA GLU A 258 -4.97 -11.03 22.31
C GLU A 258 -5.07 -12.31 21.45
N TYR A 259 -5.90 -12.31 20.42
CA TYR A 259 -6.09 -13.46 19.54
C TYR A 259 -4.96 -13.69 18.52
N LEU A 260 -4.10 -12.70 18.25
CA LEU A 260 -2.91 -12.84 17.39
C LEU A 260 -1.59 -12.72 18.16
N ASN A 261 -1.59 -12.04 19.30
CA ASN A 261 -0.37 -11.80 20.06
C ASN A 261 0.26 -13.14 20.50
N ASN A 262 1.51 -13.38 20.09
CA ASN A 262 2.26 -14.62 20.32
C ASN A 262 1.56 -15.88 19.79
N LYS A 263 0.89 -15.74 18.63
CA LYS A 263 0.11 -16.81 18.01
C LYS A 263 0.24 -16.85 16.49
N ILE A 264 0.92 -15.88 15.88
CA ILE A 264 1.02 -15.80 14.42
C ILE A 264 1.94 -16.93 13.93
N SER A 265 1.38 -17.81 13.10
CA SER A 265 2.09 -18.90 12.42
C SER A 265 1.95 -18.85 10.89
N PHE A 266 1.24 -17.86 10.34
CA PHE A 266 1.15 -17.62 8.90
C PHE A 266 1.26 -16.13 8.60
N ILE A 267 2.11 -15.76 7.63
CA ILE A 267 2.29 -14.39 7.14
C ILE A 267 2.37 -14.39 5.62
N ARG A 268 1.61 -13.50 4.97
CA ARG A 268 1.80 -13.16 3.56
C ARG A 268 1.71 -11.67 3.34
N VAL A 269 2.67 -11.10 2.60
CA VAL A 269 2.69 -9.68 2.22
C VAL A 269 2.63 -9.56 0.71
N ILE A 270 1.75 -8.74 0.16
CA ILE A 270 1.67 -8.47 -1.28
C ILE A 270 1.51 -6.97 -1.56
N PRO A 271 1.95 -6.49 -2.75
CA PRO A 271 1.64 -5.14 -3.19
C PRO A 271 0.13 -4.92 -3.30
N TRP A 272 -0.36 -3.82 -2.71
CA TRP A 272 -1.76 -3.39 -2.83
C TRP A 272 -2.03 -2.75 -4.19
N ASN A 273 -3.21 -2.96 -4.77
CA ASN A 273 -3.60 -2.39 -6.05
C ASN A 273 -4.94 -1.66 -5.90
N TRP A 274 -4.99 -0.38 -6.29
CA TRP A 274 -6.15 0.47 -6.06
C TRP A 274 -7.06 0.47 -7.27
N VAL A 275 -8.21 -0.17 -7.16
CA VAL A 275 -9.22 -0.18 -8.21
C VAL A 275 -10.46 0.61 -7.79
N THR A 276 -11.30 0.93 -8.75
CA THR A 276 -12.62 1.50 -8.47
C THR A 276 -13.69 0.41 -8.30
N LYS A 277 -14.89 0.80 -7.87
CA LYS A 277 -16.01 -0.14 -7.63
C LYS A 277 -16.43 -0.88 -8.91
N LYS A 278 -16.53 -0.17 -10.04
CA LYS A 278 -16.99 -0.69 -11.34
C LYS A 278 -16.01 -1.69 -11.98
N GLY A 279 -16.51 -2.91 -12.22
CA GLY A 279 -15.80 -3.99 -12.90
C GLY A 279 -16.63 -4.68 -13.99
N THR A 280 -16.04 -5.71 -14.61
CA THR A 280 -16.72 -6.57 -15.60
C THR A 280 -16.65 -8.04 -15.22
N ALA A 281 -17.79 -8.72 -15.29
CA ALA A 281 -17.92 -10.17 -15.30
C ALA A 281 -17.60 -10.63 -16.71
N GLY A 282 -16.41 -11.21 -16.88
CA GLY A 282 -15.78 -11.41 -18.17
C GLY A 282 -14.72 -10.35 -18.48
N ASP A 283 -13.86 -10.70 -19.42
CA ASP A 283 -12.79 -9.85 -19.93
C ASP A 283 -13.35 -8.94 -21.03
N THR A 284 -14.09 -7.92 -20.61
CA THR A 284 -14.74 -6.96 -21.51
C THR A 284 -13.92 -5.68 -21.52
N GLU A 285 -13.23 -5.45 -22.62
CA GLU A 285 -12.47 -4.22 -22.84
C GLU A 285 -13.39 -3.02 -23.11
N SER A 286 -12.81 -1.82 -23.05
CA SER A 286 -13.50 -0.55 -23.35
C SER A 286 -14.67 -0.19 -22.42
N MET A 287 -14.79 -0.82 -21.25
CA MET A 287 -15.83 -0.47 -20.26
C MET A 287 -15.38 0.58 -19.23
N ASN A 288 -14.18 1.13 -19.40
CA ASN A 288 -13.52 2.01 -18.43
C ASN A 288 -13.62 1.45 -16.99
N ASN A 289 -13.27 0.17 -16.85
CA ASN A 289 -13.26 -0.58 -15.60
C ASN A 289 -11.82 -0.80 -15.15
N ASN A 290 -11.57 -0.89 -13.84
CA ASN A 290 -10.23 -1.15 -13.30
C ASN A 290 -10.04 -2.59 -12.80
N TRP A 291 -11.09 -3.40 -12.84
CA TRP A 291 -11.00 -4.82 -12.49
C TRP A 291 -12.00 -5.67 -13.29
N PHE A 292 -11.69 -6.95 -13.43
CA PHE A 292 -12.56 -7.95 -14.06
C PHE A 292 -12.29 -9.35 -13.51
N TYR A 293 -13.19 -10.29 -13.77
CA TYR A 293 -12.96 -11.72 -13.49
C TYR A 293 -13.49 -12.59 -14.64
N LYS A 294 -13.08 -13.86 -14.70
CA LYS A 294 -13.41 -14.78 -15.82
C LYS A 294 -13.91 -16.15 -15.36
N TRP A 295 -14.66 -16.21 -14.26
CA TRP A 295 -15.16 -17.47 -13.67
C TRP A 295 -14.09 -18.58 -13.58
N SER A 296 -12.83 -18.20 -13.32
CA SER A 296 -11.69 -19.11 -13.32
C SER A 296 -10.49 -18.49 -12.61
N ASN A 297 -9.42 -19.26 -12.43
CA ASN A 297 -8.12 -18.81 -11.95
C ASN A 297 -7.07 -18.76 -13.08
N ASN A 298 -7.47 -18.82 -14.35
CA ASN A 298 -6.55 -18.91 -15.49
C ASN A 298 -6.32 -17.58 -16.24
N GLY A 299 -7.04 -16.51 -15.87
CA GLY A 299 -6.77 -15.17 -16.40
C GLY A 299 -5.54 -14.50 -15.79
N SER A 300 -5.24 -13.30 -16.28
CA SER A 300 -4.13 -12.46 -15.84
C SER A 300 -4.57 -11.00 -15.88
N SER A 301 -4.06 -10.20 -14.95
CA SER A 301 -4.22 -8.74 -14.99
C SER A 301 -3.52 -8.19 -16.23
N ASP A 302 -4.09 -7.13 -16.79
CA ASP A 302 -3.36 -6.29 -17.74
C ASP A 302 -2.80 -5.05 -17.02
N MET A 303 -2.21 -4.13 -17.78
CA MET A 303 -1.60 -2.94 -17.21
C MET A 303 -2.63 -2.04 -16.51
N SER A 304 -3.85 -1.92 -17.02
CA SER A 304 -4.86 -0.97 -16.54
C SER A 304 -6.00 -1.65 -15.76
N ARG A 305 -6.07 -2.98 -15.74
CA ARG A 305 -7.15 -3.73 -15.10
C ARG A 305 -6.62 -4.89 -14.28
N GLU A 306 -7.05 -4.95 -13.03
CA GLU A 306 -6.85 -6.08 -12.13
C GLU A 306 -7.70 -7.28 -12.56
N TYR A 307 -7.09 -8.44 -12.69
CA TYR A 307 -7.79 -9.70 -12.72
C TYR A 307 -8.05 -10.18 -11.30
N ALA A 308 -9.32 -10.30 -10.91
CA ALA A 308 -9.73 -10.96 -9.68
C ALA A 308 -9.91 -12.47 -9.96
N PRO A 309 -8.98 -13.35 -9.54
CA PRO A 309 -9.10 -14.78 -9.77
C PRO A 309 -10.31 -15.34 -9.04
N MET A 310 -10.92 -16.37 -9.63
CA MET A 310 -12.02 -17.11 -9.04
C MET A 310 -11.68 -18.60 -8.97
N ALA A 311 -11.80 -19.18 -7.77
CA ALA A 311 -11.89 -20.61 -7.60
C ALA A 311 -13.33 -21.04 -7.87
N TRP A 312 -13.72 -21.19 -9.14
CA TRP A 312 -15.14 -21.35 -9.53
C TRP A 312 -15.86 -22.50 -8.83
N GLY A 313 -15.14 -23.59 -8.56
CA GLY A 313 -15.64 -24.76 -7.84
C GLY A 313 -14.47 -25.62 -7.38
N LYS A 314 -14.75 -26.91 -7.10
CA LYS A 314 -13.81 -27.85 -6.49
C LYS A 314 -12.45 -27.90 -7.20
N GLY A 315 -12.44 -28.02 -8.53
CA GLY A 315 -11.22 -28.25 -9.31
C GLY A 315 -10.31 -27.04 -9.47
N ALA A 316 -10.53 -25.97 -8.70
CA ALA A 316 -9.64 -24.83 -8.56
C ALA A 316 -9.38 -24.52 -7.06
N ALA A 317 -9.63 -25.48 -6.17
CA ALA A 317 -9.61 -25.32 -4.73
C ALA A 317 -9.20 -26.58 -3.95
N ASP A 318 -9.04 -27.75 -4.58
CA ASP A 318 -8.89 -29.03 -3.87
C ASP A 318 -7.47 -29.55 -3.77
N ASP A 319 -6.51 -28.96 -4.47
CA ASP A 319 -5.09 -29.29 -4.35
C ASP A 319 -4.17 -28.08 -4.15
N LEU A 320 -2.87 -28.32 -3.98
CA LEU A 320 -1.86 -27.28 -3.75
C LEU A 320 -1.49 -26.51 -5.03
N ASN A 321 -1.58 -27.14 -6.20
CA ASN A 321 -1.24 -26.51 -7.46
C ASN A 321 -2.22 -25.37 -7.78
N ASP A 322 -3.50 -25.54 -7.45
CA ASP A 322 -4.51 -24.48 -7.54
C ASP A 322 -4.12 -23.24 -6.73
N ILE A 323 -3.64 -23.46 -5.51
CA ILE A 323 -3.20 -22.40 -4.58
C ILE A 323 -1.99 -21.67 -5.16
N GLU A 324 -1.00 -22.39 -5.70
CA GLU A 324 0.17 -21.77 -6.32
C GLU A 324 -0.18 -20.95 -7.58
N ILE A 325 -1.11 -21.42 -8.41
CA ILE A 325 -1.62 -20.66 -9.57
C ILE A 325 -2.22 -19.33 -9.12
N ILE A 326 -3.01 -19.35 -8.03
CA ILE A 326 -3.66 -18.15 -7.50
C ILE A 326 -2.65 -17.21 -6.84
N LYS A 327 -1.69 -17.75 -6.06
CA LYS A 327 -0.66 -16.95 -5.39
C LYS A 327 0.18 -16.13 -6.38
N GLN A 328 0.42 -16.65 -7.58
CA GLN A 328 1.24 -16.02 -8.61
C GLN A 328 0.51 -14.94 -9.43
N LYS A 329 -0.77 -14.64 -9.13
CA LYS A 329 -1.54 -13.67 -9.91
C LYS A 329 -1.08 -12.24 -9.65
N TYR A 330 -0.43 -11.67 -10.67
CA TYR A 330 -0.01 -10.28 -10.70
C TYR A 330 -1.19 -9.33 -10.43
N LYS A 331 -1.01 -8.35 -9.53
CA LYS A 331 -1.99 -7.34 -9.06
C LYS A 331 -3.19 -7.87 -8.26
N SER A 332 -3.41 -9.18 -8.20
CA SER A 332 -4.59 -9.71 -7.51
C SER A 332 -4.44 -9.60 -5.99
N THR A 333 -5.36 -8.88 -5.38
CA THR A 333 -5.44 -8.68 -3.92
C THR A 333 -6.56 -9.51 -3.27
N HIS A 334 -7.49 -10.00 -4.09
CA HIS A 334 -8.68 -10.72 -3.68
C HIS A 334 -8.77 -12.08 -4.37
N LEU A 335 -9.51 -13.00 -3.75
CA LEU A 335 -9.91 -14.26 -4.35
C LEU A 335 -11.42 -14.43 -4.25
N LEU A 336 -12.07 -14.55 -5.41
CA LEU A 336 -13.46 -14.98 -5.52
C LEU A 336 -13.56 -16.48 -5.29
N ALA A 337 -14.39 -16.91 -4.34
CA ALA A 337 -14.66 -18.33 -4.16
C ALA A 337 -15.73 -18.82 -5.15
N PHE A 338 -16.51 -19.82 -4.73
CA PHE A 338 -17.30 -20.65 -5.63
C PHE A 338 -18.48 -19.91 -6.26
N ASN A 339 -18.80 -20.30 -7.51
CA ASN A 339 -19.90 -19.73 -8.27
C ASN A 339 -21.15 -20.61 -8.17
N GLU A 340 -22.19 -20.08 -7.53
CA GLU A 340 -23.48 -20.72 -7.26
C GLU A 340 -23.34 -22.17 -6.75
N PRO A 341 -22.57 -22.40 -5.67
CA PRO A 341 -22.40 -23.75 -5.13
C PRO A 341 -23.72 -24.30 -4.57
N ASP A 342 -24.69 -23.44 -4.23
CA ASP A 342 -25.99 -23.80 -3.67
C ASP A 342 -26.83 -24.75 -4.55
N ASN A 343 -26.58 -24.77 -5.86
CA ASN A 343 -27.34 -25.63 -6.78
C ASN A 343 -26.68 -26.99 -7.02
N CYS A 344 -27.28 -28.06 -6.48
CA CYS A 344 -26.77 -29.43 -6.69
C CYS A 344 -26.85 -29.96 -8.13
N ASN A 345 -27.57 -29.29 -9.04
CA ASN A 345 -27.84 -29.77 -10.39
C ASN A 345 -27.27 -28.86 -11.49
N ASP A 346 -26.60 -27.77 -11.13
CA ASP A 346 -26.05 -26.79 -12.06
C ASP A 346 -24.83 -26.09 -11.43
N GLN A 347 -24.12 -25.28 -12.20
CA GLN A 347 -22.98 -24.47 -11.73
C GLN A 347 -21.96 -25.28 -10.91
N SER A 348 -21.30 -24.69 -9.92
CA SER A 348 -20.25 -25.39 -9.17
C SER A 348 -20.80 -26.47 -8.24
N GLY A 349 -22.05 -26.31 -7.77
CA GLY A 349 -22.69 -27.21 -6.80
C GLY A 349 -22.87 -28.64 -7.30
N GLN A 350 -23.03 -28.83 -8.61
CA GLN A 350 -23.16 -30.16 -9.24
C GLN A 350 -21.86 -30.98 -9.18
N TYR A 351 -20.72 -30.34 -8.92
CA TYR A 351 -19.41 -30.99 -8.86
C TYR A 351 -18.97 -31.15 -7.42
N GLY A 352 -18.36 -32.30 -7.10
CA GLY A 352 -17.74 -32.51 -5.79
C GLY A 352 -18.69 -32.43 -4.59
N ASN A 353 -20.01 -32.49 -4.80
CA ASN A 353 -21.04 -32.32 -3.76
C ASN A 353 -20.97 -30.96 -3.05
N MET A 354 -20.56 -29.91 -3.78
CA MET A 354 -20.36 -28.58 -3.20
C MET A 354 -21.65 -27.89 -2.76
N CYS A 355 -22.81 -28.31 -3.24
CA CYS A 355 -24.09 -27.84 -2.70
C CYS A 355 -24.32 -28.23 -1.24
N VAL A 356 -23.53 -29.14 -0.67
CA VAL A 356 -23.48 -29.37 0.78
C VAL A 356 -22.47 -28.42 1.41
N VAL A 357 -22.96 -27.54 2.29
CA VAL A 357 -22.17 -26.50 2.98
C VAL A 357 -20.88 -27.06 3.60
N ASP A 358 -20.96 -28.18 4.33
CA ASP A 358 -19.79 -28.80 4.97
C ASP A 358 -18.71 -29.24 3.96
N THR A 359 -19.13 -29.67 2.77
CA THR A 359 -18.19 -30.06 1.71
C THR A 359 -17.52 -28.83 1.11
N SER A 360 -18.28 -27.77 0.85
CA SER A 360 -17.73 -26.50 0.36
C SER A 360 -16.77 -25.85 1.36
N LEU A 361 -17.02 -25.97 2.67
CA LEU A 361 -16.11 -25.44 3.69
C LEU A 361 -14.72 -26.08 3.65
N VAL A 362 -14.64 -27.39 3.36
CA VAL A 362 -13.34 -28.08 3.21
C VAL A 362 -12.52 -27.47 2.08
N TYR A 363 -13.14 -27.25 0.92
CA TYR A 363 -12.46 -26.64 -0.23
C TYR A 363 -12.13 -25.18 0.02
N TYR A 364 -13.05 -24.43 0.63
CA TYR A 364 -12.83 -23.02 0.92
C TYR A 364 -11.68 -22.83 1.90
N LYS A 365 -11.56 -23.72 2.90
CA LYS A 365 -10.46 -23.70 3.86
C LYS A 365 -9.09 -23.78 3.18
N ASN A 366 -8.96 -24.56 2.10
CA ASN A 366 -7.70 -24.67 1.35
C ASN A 366 -7.33 -23.35 0.66
N LEU A 367 -8.31 -22.52 0.26
CA LEU A 367 -8.06 -21.23 -0.39
C LEU A 367 -7.40 -20.20 0.53
N LEU A 368 -7.54 -20.32 1.86
CA LEU A 368 -6.91 -19.39 2.81
C LEU A 368 -5.39 -19.44 2.79
N LYS A 369 -4.79 -20.55 2.32
CA LYS A 369 -3.34 -20.68 2.09
C LYS A 369 -2.81 -19.67 1.07
N THR A 370 -3.69 -19.09 0.25
CA THR A 370 -3.31 -18.00 -0.64
C THR A 370 -2.96 -16.74 0.14
N GLY A 371 -3.46 -16.54 1.37
CA GLY A 371 -3.28 -15.29 2.10
C GLY A 371 -3.89 -14.06 1.42
N LEU A 372 -4.75 -14.24 0.41
CA LEU A 372 -5.50 -13.16 -0.24
C LEU A 372 -6.70 -12.74 0.62
N ARG A 373 -7.27 -11.57 0.30
CA ARG A 373 -8.54 -11.15 0.88
C ARG A 373 -9.67 -11.99 0.28
N MET A 374 -10.42 -12.67 1.14
CA MET A 374 -11.30 -13.76 0.74
C MET A 374 -12.72 -13.24 0.50
N VAL A 375 -13.18 -13.38 -0.74
CA VAL A 375 -14.58 -13.11 -1.11
C VAL A 375 -15.36 -14.42 -1.02
N SER A 376 -16.52 -14.37 -0.36
CA SER A 376 -17.38 -15.53 -0.12
C SER A 376 -17.79 -16.25 -1.41
N PRO A 377 -18.31 -17.48 -1.33
CA PRO A 377 -19.04 -18.05 -2.44
C PRO A 377 -20.21 -17.14 -2.86
N ALA A 378 -20.40 -16.96 -4.16
CA ALA A 378 -21.50 -16.18 -4.71
C ALA A 378 -22.66 -17.13 -4.98
N THR A 379 -23.74 -17.03 -4.19
CA THR A 379 -24.91 -17.91 -4.33
C THR A 379 -25.95 -17.31 -5.27
N ARG A 380 -26.91 -18.14 -5.71
CA ARG A 380 -28.12 -17.61 -6.36
C ARG A 380 -28.83 -16.63 -5.44
N GLN A 381 -29.49 -15.63 -6.02
CA GLN A 381 -30.10 -14.49 -5.32
C GLN A 381 -30.83 -14.83 -4.00
N GLY A 382 -31.60 -15.92 -3.93
CA GLY A 382 -32.31 -16.30 -2.69
C GLY A 382 -31.44 -17.01 -1.65
N GLU A 383 -30.43 -17.75 -2.11
CA GLU A 383 -29.63 -18.66 -1.29
C GLU A 383 -28.56 -17.95 -0.47
N VAL A 384 -28.38 -16.63 -0.67
CA VAL A 384 -27.58 -15.79 0.21
C VAL A 384 -28.15 -15.85 1.64
N PHE A 385 -29.46 -15.89 1.82
CA PHE A 385 -30.08 -15.86 3.16
C PHE A 385 -30.18 -17.24 3.83
N SER A 386 -29.92 -18.32 3.10
CA SER A 386 -29.99 -19.71 3.56
C SER A 386 -28.63 -20.39 3.48
N TRP A 387 -28.20 -20.80 2.28
CA TRP A 387 -26.97 -21.56 2.07
C TRP A 387 -25.74 -20.78 2.53
N LEU A 388 -25.60 -19.52 2.10
CA LEU A 388 -24.43 -18.71 2.47
C LEU A 388 -24.45 -18.33 3.95
N ASN A 389 -25.64 -18.12 4.52
CA ASN A 389 -25.79 -17.85 5.96
C ASN A 389 -25.35 -19.07 6.80
N GLU A 390 -25.76 -20.29 6.44
CA GLU A 390 -25.26 -21.51 7.09
C GLU A 390 -23.75 -21.66 6.90
N PHE A 391 -23.24 -21.40 5.70
CA PHE A 391 -21.81 -21.44 5.39
C PHE A 391 -21.02 -20.46 6.27
N ASN A 392 -21.45 -19.19 6.36
CA ASN A 392 -20.79 -18.19 7.20
C ASN A 392 -20.81 -18.58 8.68
N TYR A 393 -21.97 -19.00 9.21
CA TYR A 393 -22.09 -19.46 10.59
C TYR A 393 -21.13 -20.62 10.90
N LYS A 394 -21.03 -21.60 9.99
CA LYS A 394 -20.10 -22.72 10.17
C LYS A 394 -18.64 -22.31 9.98
N ALA A 395 -18.35 -21.35 9.09
CA ALA A 395 -17.02 -20.78 8.90
C ALA A 395 -16.57 -20.07 10.18
N GLU A 396 -17.42 -19.28 10.83
CA GLU A 396 -17.13 -18.63 12.11
C GLU A 396 -16.79 -19.64 13.21
N ASN A 397 -17.61 -20.70 13.34
CA ASN A 397 -17.39 -21.77 14.31
C ASN A 397 -16.11 -22.58 14.06
N GLN A 398 -15.62 -22.60 12.82
CA GLN A 398 -14.38 -23.27 12.41
C GLN A 398 -13.20 -22.31 12.24
N GLU A 399 -13.39 -21.03 12.57
CA GLU A 399 -12.38 -19.98 12.45
C GLU A 399 -11.81 -19.88 11.02
N ILE A 400 -12.72 -19.90 10.05
CA ILE A 400 -12.45 -19.72 8.62
C ILE A 400 -12.87 -18.31 8.24
N ARG A 401 -11.91 -17.51 7.79
CA ARG A 401 -12.09 -16.09 7.45
C ARG A 401 -12.86 -15.88 6.15
N ILE A 402 -13.82 -14.97 6.20
CA ILE A 402 -14.52 -14.37 5.06
C ILE A 402 -14.43 -12.86 5.24
N ASP A 403 -13.85 -12.17 4.25
CA ASP A 403 -13.58 -10.72 4.33
C ASP A 403 -14.66 -9.91 3.59
N VAL A 404 -15.27 -10.49 2.56
CA VAL A 404 -16.24 -9.83 1.66
C VAL A 404 -17.34 -10.82 1.27
N ILE A 405 -18.59 -10.35 1.17
CA ILE A 405 -19.74 -11.14 0.71
C ILE A 405 -19.99 -10.91 -0.78
N ALA A 406 -19.89 -11.96 -1.60
CA ALA A 406 -20.31 -11.92 -3.00
C ALA A 406 -21.79 -12.24 -3.17
N VAL A 407 -22.46 -11.50 -4.05
CA VAL A 407 -23.89 -11.69 -4.37
C VAL A 407 -24.18 -11.64 -5.86
N HIS A 408 -25.12 -12.47 -6.31
CA HIS A 408 -25.77 -12.36 -7.61
C HIS A 408 -27.20 -11.86 -7.45
N TRP A 409 -27.64 -10.96 -8.33
CA TRP A 409 -29.01 -10.43 -8.27
C TRP A 409 -29.64 -10.23 -9.64
N TYR A 410 -30.83 -10.79 -9.84
CA TYR A 410 -31.49 -10.87 -11.14
C TYR A 410 -33.00 -10.62 -11.06
N ASP A 411 -33.48 -9.88 -10.06
CA ASP A 411 -34.91 -9.53 -9.87
C ASP A 411 -35.92 -10.71 -9.92
N TRP A 412 -35.49 -11.93 -9.58
CA TRP A 412 -36.32 -13.13 -9.71
C TRP A 412 -37.61 -13.10 -8.86
N THR A 413 -37.60 -12.36 -7.75
CA THR A 413 -38.73 -12.26 -6.82
C THR A 413 -39.96 -11.54 -7.40
N SER A 414 -39.84 -10.95 -8.59
CA SER A 414 -40.88 -10.14 -9.23
C SER A 414 -41.73 -10.88 -10.27
N ASN A 415 -41.50 -12.19 -10.50
CA ASN A 415 -42.08 -12.96 -11.62
C ASN A 415 -41.86 -12.26 -13.00
N PRO A 416 -40.60 -12.04 -13.38
CA PRO A 416 -40.24 -11.20 -14.52
C PRO A 416 -40.76 -11.71 -15.87
N GLU A 417 -41.01 -13.03 -16.03
CA GLU A 417 -41.61 -13.59 -17.26
C GLU A 417 -42.95 -12.93 -17.63
N ASN A 418 -43.73 -12.54 -16.62
CA ASN A 418 -45.07 -11.99 -16.81
C ASN A 418 -45.09 -10.46 -16.83
N SER A 419 -43.93 -9.80 -16.82
CA SER A 419 -43.84 -8.35 -16.69
C SER A 419 -42.69 -7.70 -17.49
N PRO A 420 -42.52 -7.99 -18.79
CA PRO A 420 -41.34 -7.54 -19.58
C PRO A 420 -41.08 -6.02 -19.57
N ASN A 421 -42.11 -5.20 -19.29
CA ASN A 421 -42.05 -3.74 -19.21
C ASN A 421 -42.26 -3.21 -17.77
N ALA A 422 -41.82 -3.95 -16.74
CA ALA A 422 -42.00 -3.53 -15.35
C ALA A 422 -41.38 -2.15 -15.08
N ASN A 423 -41.93 -1.45 -14.09
CA ASN A 423 -41.43 -0.16 -13.66
C ASN A 423 -40.00 -0.29 -13.11
N PRO A 424 -39.00 0.39 -13.70
CA PRO A 424 -37.61 0.34 -13.25
C PRO A 424 -37.41 0.77 -11.80
N GLN A 425 -38.24 1.69 -11.28
CA GLN A 425 -38.18 2.12 -9.88
C GLN A 425 -38.49 0.97 -8.92
N ASP A 426 -39.45 0.11 -9.25
CA ASP A 426 -39.82 -1.02 -8.39
C ASP A 426 -38.70 -2.07 -8.37
N ILE A 427 -38.01 -2.25 -9.50
CA ILE A 427 -36.83 -3.13 -9.64
C ILE A 427 -35.68 -2.58 -8.77
N TYR A 428 -35.38 -1.29 -8.90
CA TYR A 428 -34.39 -0.60 -8.09
C TYR A 428 -34.67 -0.71 -6.59
N ASN A 429 -35.91 -0.46 -6.16
CA ASN A 429 -36.28 -0.59 -4.74
C ASN A 429 -36.05 -2.01 -4.21
N ARG A 430 -36.32 -3.06 -5.01
CA ARG A 430 -36.03 -4.45 -4.61
C ARG A 430 -34.53 -4.75 -4.58
N PHE A 431 -33.76 -4.16 -5.47
CA PHE A 431 -32.30 -4.29 -5.49
C PHE A 431 -31.66 -3.65 -4.26
N VAL A 432 -32.03 -2.40 -3.93
CA VAL A 432 -31.57 -1.70 -2.72
C VAL A 432 -31.96 -2.49 -1.47
N ASN A 433 -33.24 -2.85 -1.32
CA ASN A 433 -33.69 -3.64 -0.19
C ASN A 433 -32.93 -4.98 -0.07
N TYR A 434 -32.59 -5.62 -1.18
CA TYR A 434 -31.79 -6.84 -1.16
C TYR A 434 -30.40 -6.59 -0.59
N LEU A 435 -29.69 -5.57 -1.09
CA LEU A 435 -28.34 -5.23 -0.63
C LEU A 435 -28.31 -4.80 0.84
N GLU A 436 -29.27 -3.98 1.27
CA GLU A 436 -29.43 -3.60 2.67
C GLU A 436 -29.66 -4.83 3.57
N ASN A 437 -30.50 -5.77 3.15
CA ASN A 437 -30.74 -7.00 3.92
C ASN A 437 -29.50 -7.90 3.99
N VAL A 438 -28.73 -8.00 2.91
CA VAL A 438 -27.45 -8.73 2.91
C VAL A 438 -26.47 -8.05 3.87
N TYR A 439 -26.30 -6.73 3.78
CA TYR A 439 -25.38 -6.00 4.66
C TYR A 439 -25.81 -6.10 6.13
N ASN A 440 -27.10 -5.96 6.43
CA ASN A 440 -27.62 -6.12 7.79
C ASN A 440 -27.43 -7.54 8.35
N LEU A 441 -27.40 -8.57 7.50
CA LEU A 441 -27.18 -9.95 7.92
C LEU A 441 -25.72 -10.23 8.25
N TYR A 442 -24.79 -9.75 7.42
CA TYR A 442 -23.37 -10.11 7.52
C TYR A 442 -22.48 -9.04 8.16
N GLY A 443 -22.83 -7.76 8.02
CA GLY A 443 -22.00 -6.63 8.46
C GLY A 443 -20.67 -6.48 7.72
N LEU A 444 -20.52 -7.13 6.56
CA LEU A 444 -19.29 -7.16 5.76
C LEU A 444 -19.46 -6.41 4.43
N PRO A 445 -18.36 -5.90 3.84
CA PRO A 445 -18.37 -5.34 2.49
C PRO A 445 -18.97 -6.32 1.47
N ILE A 446 -19.65 -5.77 0.47
CA ILE A 446 -20.35 -6.53 -0.56
C ILE A 446 -19.68 -6.34 -1.91
N TRP A 447 -19.47 -7.45 -2.62
CA TRP A 447 -19.22 -7.46 -4.05
C TRP A 447 -20.48 -7.95 -4.79
N ILE A 448 -21.06 -7.11 -5.65
CA ILE A 448 -22.11 -7.57 -6.56
C ILE A 448 -21.45 -8.09 -7.83
N THR A 449 -21.06 -9.37 -7.83
CA THR A 449 -20.28 -9.96 -8.92
C THR A 449 -21.10 -10.14 -10.19
N GLU A 450 -22.42 -10.28 -10.07
CA GLU A 450 -23.33 -10.29 -11.21
C GLU A 450 -24.67 -9.61 -10.84
N PHE A 451 -25.10 -8.63 -11.63
CA PHE A 451 -26.48 -8.14 -11.54
C PHE A 451 -27.06 -7.65 -12.86
N ASN A 452 -28.38 -7.81 -13.01
CA ASN A 452 -29.18 -7.14 -14.04
C ASN A 452 -30.68 -7.10 -13.64
N ALA A 453 -31.51 -6.39 -14.42
CA ALA A 453 -32.95 -6.25 -14.15
C ALA A 453 -33.80 -7.52 -14.42
N ASN A 454 -33.15 -8.63 -14.82
CA ASN A 454 -33.65 -9.90 -15.32
C ASN A 454 -33.66 -10.07 -16.85
N ARG A 455 -33.34 -11.27 -17.32
CA ARG A 455 -33.34 -11.70 -18.74
C ARG A 455 -34.68 -11.57 -19.48
N TYR A 456 -35.80 -11.50 -18.78
CA TYR A 456 -37.13 -11.33 -19.39
C TYR A 456 -37.56 -9.86 -19.55
N ARG A 457 -36.73 -8.91 -19.10
CA ARG A 457 -36.99 -7.48 -19.30
C ARG A 457 -36.46 -7.01 -20.64
N ASN A 458 -37.14 -6.02 -21.21
CA ASN A 458 -36.64 -5.34 -22.39
C ASN A 458 -35.44 -4.42 -22.06
N GLU A 459 -34.73 -4.00 -23.09
CA GLU A 459 -33.59 -3.08 -23.03
C GLU A 459 -33.88 -1.79 -22.25
N TRP A 460 -35.03 -1.14 -22.51
CA TRP A 460 -35.40 0.12 -21.86
C TRP A 460 -35.48 -0.03 -20.33
N VAL A 461 -36.06 -1.14 -19.84
CA VAL A 461 -36.15 -1.42 -18.40
C VAL A 461 -34.76 -1.58 -17.79
N HIS A 462 -33.85 -2.32 -18.45
CA HIS A 462 -32.45 -2.45 -17.99
C HIS A 462 -31.74 -1.11 -17.94
N ARG A 463 -31.83 -0.31 -19.01
CA ARG A 463 -31.18 1.01 -19.05
C ARG A 463 -31.69 1.93 -17.95
N GLN A 464 -33.00 2.01 -17.75
CA GLN A 464 -33.57 2.85 -16.69
C GLN A 464 -33.24 2.33 -15.28
N PHE A 465 -33.17 1.01 -15.09
CA PHE A 465 -32.72 0.42 -13.83
C PHE A 465 -31.26 0.79 -13.54
N LEU A 466 -30.37 0.68 -14.53
CA LEU A 466 -28.96 1.06 -14.38
C LEU A 466 -28.79 2.54 -14.04
N GLN A 467 -29.60 3.43 -14.63
CA GLN A 467 -29.59 4.86 -14.30
C GLN A 467 -29.92 5.15 -12.84
N LEU A 468 -30.67 4.27 -12.15
CA LEU A 468 -30.96 4.37 -10.73
C LEU A 468 -29.93 3.61 -9.87
N ALA A 469 -29.52 2.42 -10.32
CA ALA A 469 -28.66 1.52 -9.56
C ALA A 469 -27.23 2.03 -9.43
N LEU A 470 -26.60 2.49 -10.53
CA LEU A 470 -25.17 2.85 -10.49
C LEU A 470 -24.88 4.00 -9.51
N PRO A 471 -25.64 5.12 -9.47
CA PRO A 471 -25.42 6.16 -8.46
C PRO A 471 -25.50 5.64 -7.02
N TYR A 472 -26.48 4.78 -6.73
CA TYR A 472 -26.61 4.16 -5.42
C TYR A 472 -25.40 3.29 -5.05
N LEU A 473 -24.90 2.48 -5.99
CA LEU A 473 -23.73 1.62 -5.75
C LEU A 473 -22.46 2.45 -5.46
N GLU A 474 -22.31 3.60 -6.12
CA GLU A 474 -21.19 4.50 -5.88
C GLU A 474 -21.28 5.20 -4.52
N GLU A 475 -22.46 5.68 -4.14
CA GLU A 475 -22.67 6.40 -2.86
C GLU A 475 -22.66 5.48 -1.63
N THR A 476 -22.86 4.17 -1.81
CA THR A 476 -22.98 3.23 -0.70
C THR A 476 -21.61 2.72 -0.25
N GLU A 477 -21.21 3.02 1.00
CA GLU A 477 -19.89 2.70 1.55
C GLU A 477 -19.60 1.19 1.66
N TYR A 478 -20.59 0.39 2.04
CA TYR A 478 -20.41 -1.06 2.16
C TYR A 478 -20.42 -1.81 0.82
N ILE A 479 -20.68 -1.12 -0.30
CA ILE A 479 -20.48 -1.68 -1.64
C ILE A 479 -19.04 -1.41 -2.05
N GLU A 480 -18.25 -2.47 -2.09
CA GLU A 480 -16.83 -2.36 -2.42
C GLU A 480 -16.58 -2.54 -3.92
N ARG A 481 -17.26 -3.48 -4.57
CA ARG A 481 -17.16 -3.68 -6.02
C ARG A 481 -18.48 -4.16 -6.62
N TYR A 482 -18.70 -3.87 -7.90
CA TYR A 482 -19.85 -4.38 -8.63
C TYR A 482 -19.55 -4.65 -10.10
N SER A 483 -20.33 -5.54 -10.70
CA SER A 483 -20.29 -5.77 -12.14
C SER A 483 -21.68 -6.02 -12.73
N PHE A 484 -22.07 -5.16 -13.67
CA PHE A 484 -23.25 -5.42 -14.48
C PHE A 484 -23.00 -6.64 -15.38
N PHE A 485 -23.93 -7.59 -15.37
CA PHE A 485 -23.83 -8.80 -16.16
C PHE A 485 -24.95 -8.81 -17.21
N PRO A 486 -24.66 -8.50 -18.49
CA PRO A 486 -25.64 -8.57 -19.56
C PRO A 486 -26.35 -9.93 -19.61
N PRO A 487 -27.69 -9.99 -19.65
CA PRO A 487 -28.41 -11.23 -19.80
C PRO A 487 -28.15 -11.84 -21.19
N VAL A 488 -27.90 -13.15 -21.26
CA VAL A 488 -27.67 -13.92 -22.51
C VAL A 488 -28.96 -14.03 -23.35
N THR A 489 -29.41 -12.90 -23.90
CA THR A 489 -30.70 -12.69 -24.57
C THR A 489 -30.67 -11.55 -25.60
N ASP A 490 -29.51 -10.93 -25.82
CA ASP A 490 -29.28 -9.76 -26.68
C ASP A 490 -30.12 -8.52 -26.30
N GLN A 491 -30.71 -8.51 -25.10
CA GLN A 491 -31.59 -7.42 -24.65
C GLN A 491 -30.84 -6.28 -23.94
N ALA A 492 -29.64 -6.54 -23.42
CA ALA A 492 -28.92 -5.56 -22.61
C ALA A 492 -27.39 -5.72 -22.72
N ASP A 493 -26.92 -6.08 -23.91
CA ASP A 493 -25.50 -6.25 -24.20
C ASP A 493 -24.77 -4.92 -24.19
N PHE A 494 -23.46 -4.94 -23.93
CA PHE A 494 -22.63 -3.75 -24.04
C PHE A 494 -22.41 -3.32 -25.50
N PHE A 495 -22.36 -4.29 -26.41
CA PHE A 495 -22.07 -4.06 -27.82
C PHE A 495 -23.13 -4.68 -28.72
N ASP A 496 -23.37 -4.07 -29.87
CA ASP A 496 -24.18 -4.64 -30.95
C ASP A 496 -23.37 -5.65 -31.79
N GLU A 497 -24.02 -6.27 -32.79
CA GLU A 497 -23.41 -7.24 -33.71
C GLU A 497 -22.24 -6.67 -34.54
N ASN A 498 -22.08 -5.34 -34.60
CA ASN A 498 -21.02 -4.64 -35.32
C ASN A 498 -19.92 -4.10 -34.37
N ASN A 499 -19.93 -4.51 -33.09
CA ASN A 499 -19.04 -4.02 -32.02
C ASN A 499 -19.18 -2.51 -31.72
N ASN A 500 -20.31 -1.89 -32.04
CA ASN A 500 -20.60 -0.54 -31.55
C ASN A 500 -21.23 -0.62 -30.16
N TYR A 501 -21.01 0.40 -29.33
CA TYR A 501 -21.72 0.50 -28.05
C TYR A 501 -23.24 0.50 -28.27
N THR A 502 -23.93 -0.32 -27.49
CA THR A 502 -25.37 -0.11 -27.25
C THR A 502 -25.56 1.08 -26.31
N GLN A 503 -26.81 1.52 -26.11
CA GLN A 503 -27.10 2.56 -25.12
C GLN A 503 -26.72 2.14 -23.69
N ILE A 504 -26.73 0.83 -23.39
CA ILE A 504 -26.31 0.30 -22.10
C ILE A 504 -24.79 0.27 -21.99
N GLY A 505 -24.09 -0.17 -23.03
CA GLY A 505 -22.63 -0.13 -23.08
C GLY A 505 -22.07 1.28 -22.99
N GLU A 506 -22.63 2.22 -23.76
CA GLU A 506 -22.25 3.63 -23.69
C GLU A 506 -22.50 4.20 -22.30
N PHE A 507 -23.66 3.90 -21.70
CA PHE A 507 -23.97 4.36 -20.34
C PHE A 507 -23.01 3.78 -19.30
N TYR A 508 -22.79 2.47 -19.30
CA TYR A 508 -21.92 1.80 -18.31
C TYR A 508 -20.45 2.20 -18.48
N SER A 509 -19.96 2.33 -19.72
CA SER A 509 -18.59 2.77 -20.01
C SER A 509 -18.34 4.20 -19.54
N ASN A 510 -19.23 5.14 -19.87
CA ASN A 510 -19.10 6.56 -19.51
C ASN A 510 -19.43 6.87 -18.05
N PHE A 511 -19.92 5.90 -17.28
CA PHE A 511 -20.24 6.10 -15.87
C PHE A 511 -18.97 6.13 -15.02
N ASN A 512 -18.72 7.24 -14.31
CA ASN A 512 -17.56 7.39 -13.44
C ASN A 512 -17.70 6.57 -12.17
N SER A 513 -16.61 5.92 -11.79
CA SER A 513 -16.55 4.96 -10.69
C SER A 513 -15.66 5.50 -9.56
N THR A 514 -16.13 5.39 -8.32
CA THR A 514 -15.43 5.84 -7.12
C THR A 514 -14.47 4.78 -6.59
N LYS A 515 -13.65 5.16 -5.61
CA LYS A 515 -12.68 4.28 -4.94
C LYS A 515 -13.39 3.03 -4.39
N SER A 516 -12.89 1.82 -4.67
CA SER A 516 -13.45 0.61 -4.06
C SER A 516 -13.23 0.59 -2.54
N MET A 517 -12.10 1.13 -2.11
CA MET A 517 -11.73 1.33 -0.71
C MET A 517 -11.08 2.71 -0.59
N ALA A 518 -11.63 3.59 0.24
CA ALA A 518 -11.15 4.97 0.36
C ALA A 518 -10.22 5.20 1.56
N GLU A 519 -10.17 4.26 2.51
CA GLU A 519 -9.39 4.37 3.74
C GLU A 519 -7.87 4.31 3.47
N ASN A 520 -7.12 5.10 4.24
CA ASN A 520 -5.66 5.16 4.15
C ASN A 520 -4.98 3.98 4.87
N GLU A 521 -5.58 3.52 5.97
CA GLU A 521 -5.19 2.33 6.72
C GLU A 521 -6.43 1.50 7.01
N TYR A 522 -6.34 0.20 6.85
CA TYR A 522 -7.52 -0.65 7.00
C TYR A 522 -7.19 -2.00 7.64
N ALA A 523 -7.77 -2.27 8.80
CA ALA A 523 -7.79 -3.61 9.39
C ALA A 523 -9.08 -4.31 8.94
N SER A 524 -9.02 -5.03 7.82
CA SER A 524 -10.20 -5.54 7.12
C SER A 524 -11.20 -6.22 8.05
N PRO A 525 -12.49 -5.84 8.04
CA PRO A 525 -13.52 -6.58 8.75
C PRO A 525 -13.57 -8.00 8.17
N SER A 526 -13.95 -8.94 9.03
CA SER A 526 -14.23 -10.31 8.63
C SER A 526 -15.28 -10.90 9.55
N ASN A 527 -15.85 -12.02 9.14
CA ASN A 527 -16.78 -12.80 9.97
C ASN A 527 -16.16 -13.24 11.31
N LEU A 528 -14.83 -13.25 11.45
CA LEU A 528 -14.17 -13.72 12.67
C LEU A 528 -14.06 -12.67 13.76
N ASN A 529 -14.04 -11.36 13.45
CA ASN A 529 -13.93 -10.26 14.42
C ASN A 529 -14.13 -8.88 13.77
N SER A 530 -14.69 -7.94 14.53
CA SER A 530 -14.82 -6.51 14.18
C SER A 530 -14.08 -5.60 15.16
N ASN A 531 -12.85 -5.93 15.52
CA ASN A 531 -12.07 -5.08 16.43
C ASN A 531 -11.69 -3.77 15.76
N ASP A 532 -11.87 -2.67 16.48
CA ASP A 532 -11.29 -1.37 16.14
C ASP A 532 -9.79 -1.42 16.42
N TYR A 533 -8.99 -0.96 15.45
CA TYR A 533 -7.54 -0.82 15.58
C TYR A 533 -7.20 0.66 15.66
N GLU A 534 -6.37 1.03 16.63
CA GLU A 534 -5.76 2.36 16.66
C GLU A 534 -4.42 2.31 15.93
N PHE A 535 -4.33 3.00 14.80
CA PHE A 535 -3.09 3.15 14.06
C PHE A 535 -2.30 4.34 14.60
N THR A 536 -1.00 4.13 14.83
CA THR A 536 -0.10 5.20 15.27
C THR A 536 0.45 5.92 14.05
N GLN A 537 0.34 7.24 14.02
CA GLN A 537 0.95 8.06 12.98
C GLN A 537 2.42 8.29 13.27
N THR A 538 3.23 8.28 12.20
CA THR A 538 4.64 8.65 12.28
C THR A 538 4.76 10.17 12.15
N GLU A 539 5.34 10.84 13.14
CA GLU A 539 5.70 12.24 13.01
C GLU A 539 7.01 12.38 12.21
N CYS A 540 7.01 13.26 11.22
CA CYS A 540 8.24 13.55 10.51
C CYS A 540 9.17 14.45 11.34
N ASN A 541 10.47 14.16 11.29
CA ASN A 541 11.51 15.07 11.75
C ASN A 541 12.49 15.31 10.59
N PRO A 542 12.57 16.54 10.05
CA PRO A 542 13.40 16.84 8.88
C PRO A 542 14.90 16.65 9.15
N ASN A 543 15.31 16.62 10.42
CA ASN A 543 16.71 16.38 10.77
C ASN A 543 17.09 14.90 10.80
N ASN A 544 16.12 13.97 10.85
CA ASN A 544 16.41 12.54 11.04
C ASN A 544 17.10 11.91 9.81
N ALA A 545 16.72 12.29 8.59
CA ALA A 545 17.29 11.68 7.38
C ALA A 545 18.70 12.18 7.03
N PHE A 546 19.14 13.32 7.60
CA PHE A 546 20.46 13.90 7.36
C PHE A 546 21.52 13.46 8.37
N LEU A 547 21.12 12.74 9.42
CA LEU A 547 22.03 12.13 10.39
C LEU A 547 22.67 10.85 9.85
N SER A 548 22.16 10.26 8.75
CA SER A 548 22.58 8.94 8.27
C SER A 548 23.64 8.94 7.16
N ASN A 549 23.92 10.06 6.48
CA ASN A 549 24.87 10.09 5.34
C ASN A 549 26.02 11.10 5.44
N HIS A 550 26.21 11.75 6.59
CA HIS A 550 27.35 12.65 6.83
C HIS A 550 27.99 12.53 8.21
N GLU A 551 27.95 11.34 8.81
CA GLU A 551 28.71 11.04 10.04
C GLU A 551 29.69 9.87 9.85
N ILE A 552 30.45 9.88 8.75
CA ILE A 552 31.76 9.22 8.70
C ILE A 552 32.81 10.22 8.21
N GLU A 553 32.89 11.36 8.89
CA GLU A 553 34.15 12.08 9.06
C GLU A 553 34.06 13.03 10.26
N SER A 554 34.53 12.54 11.42
CA SER A 554 34.93 13.32 12.60
C SER A 554 33.90 13.83 13.60
N GLN A 555 32.88 13.04 13.97
CA GLN A 555 32.39 13.15 15.36
C GLN A 555 33.34 12.40 16.28
N LYS A 556 34.19 13.18 16.92
CA LYS A 556 35.11 12.77 17.98
C LYS A 556 34.31 12.26 19.18
N GLU A 557 34.27 10.94 19.34
CA GLU A 557 33.45 10.25 20.33
C GLU A 557 33.93 10.51 21.76
N ILE A 558 33.01 10.90 22.62
CA ILE A 558 33.18 10.78 24.08
C ILE A 558 33.07 9.32 24.43
N THR A 559 34.08 8.77 25.10
CA THR A 559 34.00 7.41 25.65
C THR A 559 34.09 7.45 27.17
N ILE A 560 33.48 6.47 27.81
CA ILE A 560 33.54 6.32 29.27
C ILE A 560 33.88 4.89 29.68
N TYR A 561 34.66 4.75 30.74
CA TYR A 561 35.03 3.45 31.27
C TYR A 561 35.39 3.51 32.76
N PRO A 562 35.26 2.42 33.52
CA PRO A 562 34.51 1.22 33.15
C PRO A 562 33.00 1.52 33.07
N ASN A 563 32.33 0.94 32.08
CA ASN A 563 30.87 0.94 31.98
C ASN A 563 30.41 -0.50 31.69
N PRO A 564 29.79 -1.21 32.64
CA PRO A 564 29.24 -0.73 33.91
C PRO A 564 30.29 -0.34 34.98
N SER A 565 29.97 0.64 35.82
CA SER A 565 30.82 1.17 36.89
C SER A 565 30.32 0.82 38.30
N ASN A 566 31.26 0.62 39.24
CA ASN A 566 30.97 0.53 40.67
C ASN A 566 31.08 1.90 41.34
N ASP A 567 32.29 2.49 41.39
CA ASP A 567 32.52 3.70 42.17
C ASP A 567 32.98 4.89 41.33
N TYR A 568 33.58 4.64 40.16
CA TYR A 568 34.19 5.66 39.32
C TYR A 568 33.95 5.43 37.84
N VAL A 569 33.73 6.52 37.10
CA VAL A 569 33.66 6.54 35.63
C VAL A 569 34.71 7.53 35.14
N PHE A 570 35.58 7.10 34.24
CA PHE A 570 36.53 7.92 33.51
C PHE A 570 35.89 8.39 32.21
N ILE A 571 36.25 9.58 31.77
CA ILE A 571 35.74 10.24 30.57
C ILE A 571 36.94 10.48 29.67
N GLU A 572 36.97 9.80 28.54
CA GLU A 572 37.87 10.12 27.44
C GLU A 572 37.12 11.03 26.48
N PHE A 573 37.55 12.29 26.43
CA PHE A 573 37.04 13.29 25.52
C PHE A 573 38.19 14.13 25.01
N ASP A 574 38.27 14.30 23.71
CA ASP A 574 39.32 15.00 23.00
C ASP A 574 39.05 16.51 22.84
N GLN A 575 38.10 17.03 23.62
CA GLN A 575 37.89 18.45 23.88
C GLN A 575 37.96 18.75 25.38
N GLU A 576 38.20 20.02 25.72
CA GLU A 576 38.16 20.48 27.12
C GLU A 576 36.74 20.36 27.68
N ILE A 577 36.60 19.65 28.81
CA ILE A 577 35.33 19.57 29.53
C ILE A 577 35.09 20.94 30.19
N THR A 578 33.95 21.56 29.90
CA THR A 578 33.50 22.83 30.47
C THR A 578 32.17 22.69 31.24
N ASP A 579 31.31 21.76 30.84
CA ASP A 579 30.07 21.39 31.52
C ASP A 579 30.03 19.89 31.79
N LEU A 580 29.74 19.49 33.04
CA LEU A 580 29.68 18.08 33.42
C LEU A 580 28.51 17.84 34.37
N LYS A 581 27.55 17.00 33.98
CA LYS A 581 26.32 16.73 34.77
C LYS A 581 25.93 15.27 34.72
N ILE A 582 25.41 14.74 35.83
CA ILE A 582 24.76 13.43 35.88
C ILE A 582 23.25 13.64 35.84
N LEU A 583 22.57 12.90 34.97
CA LEU A 583 21.11 12.88 34.82
C LEU A 583 20.54 11.48 35.07
N ASN A 584 19.28 11.43 35.52
CA ASN A 584 18.52 10.19 35.59
C ASN A 584 17.88 9.84 34.22
N ILE A 585 17.15 8.73 34.15
CA ILE A 585 16.50 8.26 32.90
C ILE A 585 15.40 9.21 32.41
N GLU A 586 14.80 10.01 33.29
CA GLU A 586 13.82 11.03 32.92
C GLU A 586 14.47 12.39 32.57
N GLY A 587 15.79 12.44 32.37
CA GLY A 587 16.51 13.66 31.95
C GLY A 587 16.66 14.73 33.03
N ARG A 588 16.35 14.43 34.30
CA ARG A 588 16.51 15.36 35.42
C ARG A 588 17.95 15.34 35.92
N ILE A 589 18.50 16.53 36.17
CA ILE A 589 19.87 16.70 36.69
C ILE A 589 19.91 16.18 38.14
N ILE A 590 20.65 15.10 38.36
CA ILE A 590 20.96 14.58 39.69
C ILE A 590 22.05 15.42 40.34
N LYS A 591 23.11 15.74 39.58
CA LYS A 591 24.27 16.45 40.11
C LYS A 591 25.03 17.19 39.02
N LYS A 592 25.40 18.45 39.29
CA LYS A 592 26.42 19.17 38.51
C LYS A 592 27.80 18.90 39.10
N LEU A 593 28.77 18.60 38.26
CA LEU A 593 30.13 18.24 38.63
C LEU A 593 31.10 19.33 38.17
N ARG A 594 32.31 19.32 38.75
CA ARG A 594 33.40 20.11 38.20
C ARG A 594 33.90 19.46 36.92
N PRO A 595 34.45 20.22 35.96
CA PRO A 595 35.01 19.65 34.74
C PRO A 595 36.28 18.87 35.08
N VAL A 596 36.20 17.54 35.09
CA VAL A 596 37.29 16.60 35.36
C VAL A 596 37.05 15.34 34.53
N GLU A 597 38.13 14.64 34.15
CA GLU A 597 38.10 13.42 33.33
C GLU A 597 37.76 12.15 34.14
N TYR A 598 37.40 12.28 35.41
CA TYR A 598 36.94 11.17 36.24
C TYR A 598 35.88 11.64 37.24
N ILE A 599 34.85 10.82 37.43
CA ILE A 599 33.72 11.12 38.31
C ILE A 599 33.53 10.00 39.32
N ASN A 600 33.29 10.35 40.58
CA ASN A 600 32.86 9.40 41.61
C ASN A 600 31.33 9.26 41.56
N VAL A 601 30.85 8.04 41.31
CA VAL A 601 29.43 7.67 41.18
C VAL A 601 28.94 6.75 42.30
N SER A 602 29.75 6.53 43.34
CA SER A 602 29.41 5.65 44.49
C SER A 602 28.13 6.07 45.25
N PHE A 603 27.73 7.34 45.12
CA PHE A 603 26.53 7.88 45.75
C PHE A 603 25.22 7.53 45.01
N LEU A 604 25.31 6.96 43.80
CA LEU A 604 24.15 6.58 43.00
C LEU A 604 23.68 5.17 43.35
N ASN A 605 22.36 4.96 43.33
CA ASN A 605 21.77 3.61 43.41
C ASN A 605 22.05 2.84 42.11
N LYS A 606 22.00 1.51 42.17
CA LYS A 606 22.11 0.65 40.97
C LYS A 606 21.06 1.06 39.93
N GLY A 607 21.48 1.24 38.68
CA GLY A 607 20.59 1.72 37.62
C GLY A 607 21.31 2.33 36.43
N ILE A 608 20.53 2.84 35.47
CA ILE A 608 21.01 3.52 34.27
C ILE A 608 21.01 5.03 34.51
N TYR A 609 22.09 5.70 34.11
CA TYR A 609 22.26 7.14 34.22
C TYR A 609 22.86 7.70 32.93
N PHE A 610 22.71 9.00 32.74
CA PHE A 610 23.36 9.72 31.64
C PHE A 610 24.36 10.73 32.20
N LEU A 611 25.50 10.83 31.53
CA LEU A 611 26.49 11.86 31.78
C LEU A 611 26.43 12.86 30.63
N LYS A 612 26.11 14.12 30.94
CA LYS A 612 26.25 15.24 30.00
C LYS A 612 27.64 15.82 30.14
N VAL A 613 28.41 15.83 29.06
CA VAL A 613 29.77 16.38 28.95
C VAL A 613 29.72 17.41 27.81
N ASN A 614 29.87 18.70 28.13
CA ASN A 614 29.56 19.80 27.22
C ASN A 614 28.15 19.63 26.60
N ASP A 615 28.03 19.48 25.28
CA ASP A 615 26.76 19.28 24.58
C ASP A 615 26.47 17.80 24.24
N HIS A 616 27.32 16.88 24.68
CA HIS A 616 27.18 15.45 24.43
C HIS A 616 26.59 14.70 25.63
N PHE A 617 25.88 13.61 25.35
CA PHE A 617 25.30 12.73 26.37
C PHE A 617 25.83 11.31 26.19
N ILE A 618 26.28 10.70 27.28
CA ILE A 618 26.73 9.30 27.28
C ILE A 618 26.10 8.50 28.41
N LYS A 619 25.55 7.32 28.07
CA LYS A 619 24.90 6.41 29.01
C LYS A 619 25.92 5.62 29.82
N PHE A 620 25.75 5.55 31.14
CA PHE A 620 26.50 4.63 32.00
C PHE A 620 25.60 3.84 32.95
N ILE A 621 26.05 2.63 33.28
CA ILE A 621 25.35 1.69 34.16
C ILE A 621 26.07 1.64 35.50
N LYS A 622 25.36 1.97 36.58
CA LYS A 622 25.83 1.80 37.97
C LYS A 622 25.47 0.40 38.46
N LYS A 623 26.49 -0.38 38.83
CA LYS A 623 26.36 -1.73 39.41
C LYS A 623 26.12 -1.73 40.91
#